data_AF-A0A396QDX2-F1
#
_entry.id   AF-A0A396QDX2-F1
#
_cell.length_a   1.000
_cell.length_b   1.000
_cell.length_c   1.000
_cell.angle_alpha   90.00
_cell.angle_beta   90.00
_cell.angle_gamma   90.00
#
_symmetry.space_group_name_H-M   'P 1'
#
loop_
_entity.id
_entity.type
_entity.pdbx_description
1 polymer ?
#
loop_
_entity_poly.entity_id
_entity_poly.type
_entity_poly.pdbx_seq_one_letter_code
_entity_poly.pdbx_strand_id
1 'polypeptide(L)'
;MKETGMMTEKERNTGIDLMRLIAALMVVAIHTYPLASLSETGDFLVTRVLCRVAVPFFFMVTGYYVLPGCLEIGKGSRKLAGWFRKTALLYGAAVLIYLPVNLYAGRLEGLTAGAVLRELLWNGTFYHLWYFPAALLGMGLTVFLIRWLGMRKTVFAVLILYVAGLLGDSYYGAAVQAAPLKAFYEWLWQWMDYTRTGLFFAPVFLCLGLVLRKQKPLSGKQSGIGTGSAWG
;
A
#
# COMPACT_ATOMS: atom_id res chain seq x y z
N MET A 1 7.17 -34.26 36.16
CA MET A 1 6.21 -34.57 35.07
C MET A 1 6.00 -33.28 34.29
N LYS A 2 6.12 -33.31 32.96
CA LYS A 2 6.35 -32.17 32.05
C LYS A 2 5.39 -30.98 32.27
N GLU A 3 5.94 -29.80 32.54
CA GLU A 3 5.29 -28.52 32.26
C GLU A 3 5.26 -28.35 30.74
N THR A 4 4.08 -28.53 30.15
CA THR A 4 3.84 -28.24 28.74
C THR A 4 3.82 -26.73 28.58
N GLY A 5 4.89 -26.19 27.97
CA GLY A 5 5.04 -24.77 27.67
C GLY A 5 3.83 -24.23 26.92
N MET A 6 3.09 -23.35 27.58
CA MET A 6 2.02 -22.58 26.99
C MET A 6 2.66 -21.56 26.03
N MET A 7 2.77 -21.93 24.76
CA MET A 7 3.13 -21.03 23.67
C MET A 7 2.18 -19.84 23.72
N THR A 8 2.71 -18.66 24.01
CA THR A 8 1.94 -17.42 24.00
C THR A 8 1.44 -17.17 22.58
N GLU A 9 0.16 -17.46 22.35
CA GLU A 9 -0.51 -17.16 21.11
C GLU A 9 -0.46 -15.64 20.94
N LYS A 10 0.39 -15.19 20.01
CA LYS A 10 0.47 -13.80 19.57
C LYS A 10 -0.93 -13.38 19.15
N GLU A 11 -1.62 -12.61 19.99
CA GLU A 11 -3.04 -12.26 19.87
C GLU A 11 -3.46 -12.06 18.40
N ARG A 12 -4.08 -13.10 17.84
CA ARG A 12 -4.51 -13.10 16.46
C ARG A 12 -5.79 -12.28 16.38
N ASN A 13 -5.78 -11.24 15.54
CA ASN A 13 -6.95 -10.39 15.37
C ASN A 13 -7.88 -11.00 14.32
N THR A 14 -8.79 -11.86 14.76
CA THR A 14 -9.77 -12.56 13.92
C THR A 14 -10.58 -11.62 13.02
N GLY A 15 -10.86 -10.39 13.49
CA GLY A 15 -11.57 -9.39 12.70
C GLY A 15 -10.77 -8.91 11.49
N ILE A 16 -9.47 -8.65 11.65
CA ILE A 16 -8.61 -8.27 10.51
C ILE A 16 -8.44 -9.46 9.56
N ASP A 17 -8.33 -10.69 10.06
CA ASP A 17 -8.23 -11.88 9.21
C ASP A 17 -9.50 -12.09 8.36
N LEU A 18 -10.69 -11.93 8.94
CA LEU A 18 -11.95 -11.98 8.19
C LEU A 18 -12.03 -10.87 7.14
N MET A 19 -11.68 -9.64 7.50
CA MET A 19 -11.69 -8.53 6.56
C MET A 19 -10.68 -8.69 5.42
N ARG A 20 -9.54 -9.38 5.65
CA ARG A 20 -8.60 -9.73 4.58
C ARG A 20 -9.19 -10.73 3.58
N LEU A 21 -10.00 -11.68 4.05
CA LEU A 21 -10.72 -12.59 3.16
C LEU A 21 -11.75 -11.82 2.32
N ILE A 22 -12.55 -10.96 2.95
CA ILE A 22 -13.53 -10.11 2.25
C ILE A 22 -12.82 -9.19 1.23
N ALA A 23 -11.73 -8.54 1.63
CA ALA A 23 -10.95 -7.69 0.73
C ALA A 23 -10.33 -8.47 -0.43
N ALA A 24 -9.92 -9.72 -0.24
CA ALA A 24 -9.44 -10.56 -1.32
C ALA A 24 -10.55 -10.84 -2.36
N LEU A 25 -11.78 -11.11 -1.92
CA LEU A 25 -12.93 -11.24 -2.81
C LEU A 25 -13.24 -9.94 -3.56
N MET A 26 -13.12 -8.80 -2.87
CA MET A 26 -13.26 -7.49 -3.50
C MET A 26 -12.21 -7.24 -4.60
N VAL A 27 -10.96 -7.68 -4.39
CA VAL A 27 -9.91 -7.60 -5.44
C VAL A 27 -10.32 -8.42 -6.67
N VAL A 28 -10.86 -9.63 -6.47
CA VAL A 28 -11.37 -10.45 -7.58
C VAL A 28 -12.49 -9.70 -8.31
N ALA A 29 -13.48 -9.16 -7.58
CA ALA A 29 -14.61 -8.44 -8.16
C ALA A 29 -14.19 -7.21 -8.98
N ILE A 30 -13.15 -6.47 -8.58
CA ILE A 30 -12.62 -5.32 -9.34
C ILE A 30 -12.11 -5.73 -10.73
N HIS A 31 -11.75 -7.00 -10.92
CA HIS A 31 -11.10 -7.47 -12.14
C HIS A 31 -11.96 -8.39 -12.99
N THR A 32 -12.99 -8.99 -12.40
CA THR A 32 -13.95 -9.82 -13.14
C THR A 32 -15.21 -9.08 -13.57
N TYR A 33 -15.48 -7.89 -12.99
CA TYR A 33 -16.69 -7.10 -13.27
C TYR A 33 -17.97 -7.96 -13.22
N PRO A 34 -18.26 -8.59 -12.07
CA PRO A 34 -19.22 -9.69 -11.98
C PRO A 34 -20.67 -9.29 -12.27
N LEU A 35 -20.98 -7.99 -12.23
CA LEU A 35 -22.33 -7.49 -12.47
C LEU A 35 -22.48 -6.83 -13.85
N ALA A 36 -21.40 -6.78 -14.66
CA ALA A 36 -21.40 -6.08 -15.94
C ALA A 36 -22.49 -6.56 -16.90
N SER A 37 -22.82 -7.86 -16.88
CA SER A 37 -23.89 -8.45 -17.70
C SER A 37 -25.31 -8.24 -17.14
N LEU A 38 -25.44 -7.82 -15.88
CA LEU A 38 -26.73 -7.65 -15.20
C LEU A 38 -27.14 -6.17 -15.10
N SER A 39 -26.20 -5.29 -14.78
CA SER A 39 -26.43 -3.85 -14.68
C SER A 39 -25.10 -3.10 -14.72
N GLU A 40 -24.92 -2.21 -15.69
CA GLU A 40 -23.73 -1.36 -15.77
C GLU A 40 -23.60 -0.44 -14.54
N THR A 41 -24.72 0.14 -14.08
CA THR A 41 -24.72 1.00 -12.88
C THR A 41 -24.41 0.18 -11.62
N GLY A 42 -24.99 -1.02 -11.51
CA GLY A 42 -24.72 -1.93 -10.39
C GLY A 42 -23.24 -2.33 -10.34
N ASP A 43 -22.66 -2.69 -11.49
CA ASP A 43 -21.25 -3.02 -11.60
C ASP A 43 -20.36 -1.84 -11.24
N PHE A 44 -20.67 -0.64 -11.75
CA PHE A 44 -19.94 0.58 -11.41
C PHE A 44 -19.90 0.82 -9.88
N LEU A 45 -21.05 0.73 -9.20
CA LEU A 45 -21.13 0.94 -7.76
C LEU A 45 -20.32 -0.11 -6.98
N VAL A 46 -20.43 -1.38 -7.38
CA VAL A 46 -19.71 -2.46 -6.69
C VAL A 46 -18.22 -2.38 -6.97
N THR A 47 -17.80 -2.38 -8.23
CA THR A 47 -16.39 -2.51 -8.59
C THR A 47 -15.61 -1.21 -8.41
N ARG A 48 -16.20 -0.06 -8.76
CA ARG A 48 -15.50 1.24 -8.78
C ARG A 48 -15.69 2.07 -7.51
N VAL A 49 -16.70 1.77 -6.69
CA VAL A 49 -16.91 2.49 -5.41
C VAL A 49 -16.60 1.58 -4.23
N LEU A 50 -17.33 0.48 -4.07
CA LEU A 50 -17.21 -0.39 -2.88
C LEU A 50 -15.89 -1.17 -2.85
N CYS A 51 -15.62 -1.96 -3.89
CA CYS A 51 -14.50 -2.89 -3.87
C CYS A 51 -13.13 -2.19 -3.94
N ARG A 52 -13.07 -0.92 -4.40
CA ARG A 52 -11.85 -0.11 -4.41
C ARG A 52 -11.23 0.11 -3.03
N VAL A 53 -11.96 -0.14 -1.94
CA VAL A 53 -11.44 -0.10 -0.56
C VAL A 53 -10.43 -1.22 -0.29
N ALA A 54 -10.45 -2.31 -1.06
CA ALA A 54 -9.62 -3.49 -0.80
C ALA A 54 -8.11 -3.21 -0.80
N VAL A 55 -7.60 -2.48 -1.80
CA VAL A 55 -6.17 -2.17 -1.90
C VAL A 55 -5.68 -1.27 -0.76
N PRO A 56 -6.34 -0.12 -0.47
CA PRO A 56 -6.09 0.67 0.74
C PRO A 56 -6.04 -0.17 2.02
N PHE A 57 -7.00 -1.09 2.17
CA PHE A 57 -7.08 -1.95 3.34
C PHE A 57 -5.85 -2.86 3.48
N PHE A 58 -5.38 -3.48 2.38
CA PHE A 58 -4.14 -4.28 2.43
C PHE A 58 -2.91 -3.45 2.82
N PHE A 59 -2.78 -2.22 2.32
CA PHE A 59 -1.71 -1.31 2.77
C PHE A 59 -1.83 -0.97 4.25
N MET A 60 -3.04 -0.72 4.76
CA MET A 60 -3.27 -0.48 6.18
C MET A 60 -2.89 -1.70 7.03
N VAL A 61 -3.22 -2.92 6.58
CA VAL A 61 -2.83 -4.16 7.27
C VAL A 61 -1.30 -4.29 7.32
N THR A 62 -0.60 -3.99 6.23
CA THR A 62 0.87 -3.94 6.21
C THR A 62 1.41 -2.89 7.17
N GLY A 63 0.83 -1.68 7.17
CA GLY A 63 1.17 -0.59 8.09
C GLY A 63 0.93 -0.94 9.57
N TYR A 64 -0.09 -1.74 9.85
CA TYR A 64 -0.42 -2.18 11.20
C TYR A 64 0.57 -3.24 11.72
N TYR A 65 0.84 -4.29 10.93
CA TYR A 65 1.62 -5.44 11.41
C TYR A 65 3.12 -5.35 11.14
N VAL A 66 3.53 -4.82 9.98
CA VAL A 66 4.92 -4.90 9.49
C VAL A 66 5.71 -3.64 9.80
N LEU A 67 5.14 -2.47 9.50
CA LEU A 67 5.81 -1.18 9.61
C LEU A 67 6.40 -0.90 11.01
N PRO A 68 5.74 -1.21 12.14
CA PRO A 68 6.30 -0.97 13.48
C PRO A 68 7.59 -1.74 13.74
N GLY A 69 7.68 -2.98 13.27
CA GLY A 69 8.91 -3.77 13.37
C GLY A 69 10.03 -3.21 12.49
N CYS A 70 9.70 -2.60 11.36
CA CYS A 70 10.66 -1.93 10.50
C CYS A 70 11.21 -0.64 11.12
N LEU A 71 10.51 -0.02 12.07
CA LEU A 71 10.91 1.22 12.75
C LEU A 71 11.66 0.98 14.07
N GLU A 72 11.77 -0.27 14.52
CA GLU A 72 12.44 -0.64 15.77
C GLU A 72 13.93 -0.25 15.78
N ILE A 73 14.41 0.29 16.90
CA ILE A 73 15.81 0.68 17.07
C ILE A 73 16.71 -0.57 17.05
N GLY A 74 17.84 -0.51 16.34
CA GLY A 74 18.82 -1.60 16.22
C GLY A 74 18.42 -2.75 15.28
N LYS A 75 17.14 -3.13 15.21
CA LYS A 75 16.65 -4.27 14.38
C LYS A 75 15.83 -3.85 13.15
N GLY A 76 15.37 -2.61 13.09
CA GLY A 76 14.41 -2.14 12.08
C GLY A 76 14.91 -2.27 10.65
N SER A 77 16.15 -1.89 10.36
CA SER A 77 16.73 -2.01 9.01
C SER A 77 16.80 -3.46 8.52
N ARG A 78 17.14 -4.41 9.41
CA ARG A 78 17.16 -5.85 9.08
C ARG A 78 15.76 -6.39 8.80
N LYS A 79 14.77 -6.00 9.62
CA LYS A 79 13.36 -6.38 9.42
C LYS A 79 12.80 -5.81 8.12
N LEU A 80 13.12 -4.55 7.81
CA LEU A 80 12.77 -3.91 6.56
C LEU A 80 13.38 -4.64 5.37
N ALA A 81 14.69 -4.91 5.38
CA ALA A 81 15.37 -5.65 4.32
C ALA A 81 14.79 -7.05 4.13
N GLY A 82 14.46 -7.75 5.22
CA GLY A 82 13.81 -9.06 5.18
C GLY A 82 12.41 -9.01 4.54
N TRP A 83 11.61 -7.99 4.87
CA TRP A 83 10.30 -7.78 4.25
C TRP A 83 10.41 -7.39 2.77
N PHE A 84 11.35 -6.49 2.42
CA PHE A 84 11.65 -6.12 1.04
C PHE A 84 12.04 -7.33 0.21
N ARG A 85 12.98 -8.15 0.70
CA ARG A 85 13.42 -9.37 0.00
C ARG A 85 12.26 -10.32 -0.24
N LYS A 86 11.45 -10.61 0.79
CA LYS A 86 10.29 -11.50 0.65
C LYS A 86 9.29 -10.97 -0.37
N THR A 87 8.97 -9.68 -0.30
CA THR A 87 8.00 -9.05 -1.20
C THR A 87 8.52 -8.97 -2.63
N ALA A 88 9.80 -8.66 -2.83
CA ALA A 88 10.45 -8.66 -4.15
C ALA A 88 10.54 -10.07 -4.75
N LEU A 89 10.80 -11.10 -3.94
CA LEU A 89 10.78 -12.50 -4.40
C LEU A 89 9.38 -12.94 -4.83
N LEU A 90 8.35 -12.61 -4.04
CA LEU A 90 6.96 -12.86 -4.41
C LEU A 90 6.58 -12.12 -5.69
N TYR A 91 7.05 -10.87 -5.83
CA TYR A 91 6.81 -10.09 -7.03
C TYR A 91 7.48 -10.73 -8.25
N GLY A 92 8.77 -11.09 -8.16
CA GLY A 92 9.50 -11.75 -9.24
C GLY A 92 8.86 -13.09 -9.62
N ALA A 93 8.46 -13.90 -8.64
CA ALA A 93 7.74 -15.15 -8.89
C ALA A 93 6.40 -14.90 -9.62
N ALA A 94 5.63 -13.90 -9.20
CA ALA A 94 4.39 -13.53 -9.87
C ALA A 94 4.65 -13.06 -11.32
N VAL A 95 5.65 -12.20 -11.54
CA VAL A 95 6.05 -11.76 -12.89
C VAL A 95 6.38 -12.95 -13.78
N LEU A 96 7.14 -13.94 -13.28
CA LEU A 96 7.48 -15.15 -14.03
C LEU A 96 6.25 -15.99 -14.38
N ILE A 97 5.33 -16.17 -13.44
CA ILE A 97 4.06 -16.91 -13.68
C ILE A 97 3.24 -16.23 -14.77
N TYR A 98 3.21 -14.89 -14.78
CA TYR A 98 2.44 -14.10 -15.72
C TYR A 98 3.18 -13.81 -17.03
N LEU A 99 4.48 -14.09 -17.12
CA LEU A 99 5.30 -13.80 -18.30
C LEU A 99 4.79 -14.48 -19.58
N PRO A 100 4.41 -15.78 -19.58
CA PRO A 100 3.87 -16.43 -20.78
C PRO A 100 2.59 -15.75 -21.29
N VAL A 101 1.73 -15.29 -20.36
CA VAL A 101 0.49 -14.58 -20.71
C VAL A 101 0.80 -13.21 -21.33
N ASN A 102 1.81 -12.50 -20.82
CA ASN A 102 2.27 -11.23 -21.39
C ASN A 102 2.84 -11.40 -22.80
N LEU A 103 3.61 -12.46 -23.03
CA LEU A 103 4.14 -12.80 -24.35
C LEU A 103 3.00 -13.15 -25.32
N TYR A 104 2.07 -14.00 -24.90
CA TYR A 104 0.91 -14.38 -25.70
C TYR A 104 0.02 -13.19 -26.08
N ALA A 105 -0.16 -12.24 -25.15
CA ALA A 105 -0.94 -11.02 -25.38
C ALA A 105 -0.19 -9.95 -26.20
N GLY A 106 1.02 -10.22 -26.71
CA GLY A 106 1.82 -9.28 -27.49
C GLY A 106 2.32 -8.05 -26.69
N ARG A 107 2.21 -8.06 -25.35
CA ARG A 107 2.49 -6.87 -24.52
C ARG A 107 3.97 -6.50 -24.43
N LEU A 108 4.85 -7.42 -24.79
CA LEU A 108 6.30 -7.20 -24.79
C LEU A 108 6.83 -6.87 -26.20
N GLU A 109 5.98 -6.91 -27.23
CA GLU A 109 6.38 -6.60 -28.59
C GLU A 109 6.66 -5.09 -28.73
N GLY A 110 7.82 -4.75 -29.30
CA GLY A 110 8.21 -3.36 -29.53
C GLY A 110 8.65 -2.56 -28.28
N LEU A 111 8.66 -3.16 -27.09
CA LEU A 111 9.16 -2.49 -25.89
C LEU A 111 10.69 -2.42 -25.87
N THR A 112 11.24 -1.24 -25.60
CA THR A 112 12.66 -1.09 -25.29
C THR A 112 12.97 -1.65 -23.91
N ALA A 113 14.23 -2.03 -23.64
CA ALA A 113 14.65 -2.47 -22.32
C ALA A 113 14.34 -1.44 -21.20
N GLY A 114 14.41 -0.15 -21.53
CA GLY A 114 14.02 0.93 -20.63
C GLY A 114 12.52 0.96 -20.34
N ALA A 115 11.68 0.71 -21.36
CA ALA A 115 10.23 0.63 -21.19
C ALA A 115 9.82 -0.58 -20.34
N VAL A 116 10.47 -1.74 -20.54
CA VAL A 116 10.25 -2.93 -19.69
C VAL A 116 10.62 -2.65 -18.23
N LEU A 117 11.71 -1.92 -17.99
CA LEU A 117 12.10 -1.53 -16.63
C LEU A 117 11.10 -0.55 -16.01
N ARG A 118 10.60 0.43 -16.77
CA ARG A 118 9.54 1.35 -16.32
C ARG A 118 8.27 0.59 -15.93
N GLU A 119 7.85 -0.35 -16.77
CA GLU A 119 6.72 -1.24 -16.48
C GLU A 119 6.94 -2.04 -15.20
N LEU A 120 8.13 -2.62 -15.01
CA LEU A 120 8.43 -3.42 -13.81
C LEU A 120 8.50 -2.58 -12.52
N LEU A 121 8.99 -1.34 -12.59
CA LEU A 121 9.22 -0.51 -11.41
C LEU A 121 8.02 0.36 -11.01
N TRP A 122 7.21 0.80 -11.97
CA TRP A 122 6.18 1.81 -11.72
C TRP A 122 4.77 1.28 -11.93
N ASN A 123 4.52 0.59 -13.05
CA ASN A 123 3.18 0.17 -13.45
C ASN A 123 2.84 -1.25 -12.99
N GLY A 124 3.85 -2.09 -12.81
CA GLY A 124 3.71 -3.54 -12.74
C GLY A 124 3.39 -4.12 -14.13
N THR A 125 4.04 -5.23 -14.48
CA THR A 125 3.85 -5.93 -15.78
C THR A 125 2.41 -6.42 -16.06
N PHE A 126 1.48 -6.25 -15.10
CA PHE A 126 0.04 -6.42 -15.22
C PHE A 126 -0.69 -5.46 -14.25
N TYR A 127 -1.92 -5.07 -14.59
CA TYR A 127 -2.84 -4.25 -13.77
C TYR A 127 -3.14 -4.79 -12.36
N HIS A 128 -2.76 -6.04 -12.03
CA HIS A 128 -2.88 -6.60 -10.67
C HIS A 128 -1.56 -6.54 -9.90
N LEU A 129 -0.42 -6.53 -10.61
CA LEU A 129 0.91 -6.64 -10.02
C LEU A 129 1.48 -5.31 -9.56
N TRP A 130 0.88 -4.19 -9.98
CA TRP A 130 1.24 -2.84 -9.53
C TRP A 130 1.27 -2.69 -7.99
N TYR A 131 0.50 -3.51 -7.27
CA TYR A 131 0.50 -3.54 -5.81
C TYR A 131 1.90 -3.79 -5.24
N PHE A 132 2.71 -4.65 -5.88
CA PHE A 132 4.04 -5.02 -5.37
C PHE A 132 5.05 -3.86 -5.45
N PRO A 133 5.29 -3.22 -6.63
CA PRO A 133 6.08 -2.00 -6.69
C PRO A 133 5.55 -0.93 -5.75
N ALA A 134 4.23 -0.79 -5.68
CA ALA A 134 3.60 0.18 -4.80
C ALA A 134 3.88 -0.05 -3.32
N ALA A 135 3.79 -1.29 -2.85
CA ALA A 135 4.10 -1.67 -1.48
C ALA A 135 5.58 -1.44 -1.16
N LEU A 136 6.49 -1.82 -2.08
CA LEU A 136 7.93 -1.67 -1.90
C LEU A 136 8.31 -0.18 -1.80
N LEU A 137 7.93 0.62 -2.79
CA LEU A 137 8.22 2.06 -2.81
C LEU A 137 7.54 2.79 -1.64
N GLY A 138 6.27 2.49 -1.40
CA GLY A 138 5.49 3.09 -0.33
C GLY A 138 6.06 2.79 1.06
N MET A 139 6.46 1.54 1.32
CA MET A 139 7.09 1.16 2.58
C MET A 139 8.45 1.85 2.75
N GLY A 140 9.28 1.84 1.71
CA GLY A 140 10.59 2.49 1.73
C GLY A 140 10.48 3.99 2.04
N LEU A 141 9.62 4.68 1.31
CA LEU A 141 9.35 6.11 1.51
C LEU A 141 8.78 6.39 2.90
N THR A 142 7.78 5.63 3.34
CA THR A 142 7.16 5.83 4.66
C THR A 142 8.18 5.67 5.77
N VAL A 143 9.00 4.62 5.72
CA VAL A 143 10.04 4.39 6.72
C VAL A 143 11.10 5.49 6.69
N PHE A 144 11.52 5.92 5.50
CA PHE A 144 12.46 7.03 5.34
C PHE A 144 11.90 8.32 5.97
N LEU A 145 10.68 8.71 5.62
CA LEU A 145 10.04 9.91 6.15
C LEU A 145 9.86 9.85 7.67
N ILE A 146 9.47 8.71 8.24
CA ILE A 146 9.30 8.58 9.69
C ILE A 146 10.64 8.71 10.42
N ARG A 147 11.71 8.10 9.88
CA ARG A 147 13.05 8.19 10.47
C ARG A 147 13.64 9.59 10.40
N TRP A 148 13.39 10.30 9.31
CA TRP A 148 14.01 11.60 9.06
C TRP A 148 13.21 12.77 9.65
N LEU A 149 11.88 12.74 9.53
CA LEU A 149 11.01 13.85 9.92
C LEU A 149 10.26 13.60 11.24
N GLY A 150 10.20 12.34 11.69
CA GLY A 150 9.35 11.91 12.80
C GLY A 150 7.87 11.78 12.40
N MET A 151 7.13 11.01 13.20
CA MET A 151 5.77 10.57 12.86
C MET A 151 4.80 11.71 12.50
N ARG A 152 4.80 12.80 13.28
CA ARG A 152 3.85 13.91 13.07
C ARG A 152 4.04 14.55 11.70
N LYS A 153 5.27 14.91 11.35
CA LYS A 153 5.61 15.52 10.06
C LYS A 153 5.39 14.55 8.90
N THR A 154 5.63 13.25 9.12
CA THR A 154 5.33 12.24 8.09
C THR A 154 3.85 12.20 7.73
N VAL A 155 2.93 12.25 8.70
CA VAL A 155 1.48 12.25 8.40
C VAL A 155 1.12 13.42 7.48
N PHE A 156 1.61 14.63 7.76
CA PHE A 156 1.40 15.77 6.88
C PHE A 156 2.02 15.56 5.49
N ALA A 157 3.26 15.07 5.42
CA ALA A 157 3.94 14.82 4.17
C ALA A 157 3.21 13.78 3.28
N VAL A 158 2.74 12.67 3.85
CA VAL A 158 2.03 11.64 3.08
C VAL A 158 0.62 12.09 2.66
N LEU A 159 -0.01 12.99 3.41
CA LEU A 159 -1.28 13.62 2.99
C LEU A 159 -1.05 14.56 1.80
N ILE A 160 0.02 15.36 1.82
CA ILE A 160 0.40 16.20 0.66
C ILE A 160 0.69 15.33 -0.56
N LEU A 161 1.44 14.24 -0.39
CA LEU A 161 1.70 13.28 -1.48
C LEU A 161 0.40 12.68 -2.00
N TYR A 162 -0.53 12.30 -1.13
CA TYR A 162 -1.82 11.76 -1.53
C TYR A 162 -2.65 12.76 -2.34
N VAL A 163 -2.71 14.02 -1.90
CA VAL A 163 -3.39 15.11 -2.62
C VAL A 163 -2.72 15.36 -3.97
N ALA A 164 -1.38 15.38 -4.04
CA ALA A 164 -0.65 15.50 -5.30
C ALA A 164 -0.96 14.33 -6.26
N GLY A 165 -1.13 13.12 -5.72
CA GLY A 165 -1.59 11.96 -6.48
C GLY A 165 -3.01 12.13 -7.02
N LEU A 166 -3.94 12.62 -6.19
CA LEU A 166 -5.32 12.88 -6.62
C LEU A 166 -5.41 13.96 -7.70
N LEU A 167 -4.63 15.04 -7.55
CA LEU A 167 -4.56 16.14 -8.50
C LEU A 167 -3.96 15.70 -9.84
N GLY A 168 -3.07 14.73 -9.86
CA GLY A 168 -2.51 14.21 -11.10
C GLY A 168 -3.36 13.16 -11.80
N ASP A 169 -4.42 12.65 -11.16
CA ASP A 169 -5.25 11.55 -11.66
C ASP A 169 -6.68 12.05 -11.83
N SER A 170 -7.46 12.04 -10.74
CA SER A 170 -8.89 12.33 -10.76
C SER A 170 -9.22 13.81 -10.97
N TYR A 171 -8.28 14.72 -10.66
CA TYR A 171 -8.47 16.17 -10.79
C TYR A 171 -7.46 16.83 -11.73
N TYR A 172 -6.85 16.07 -12.64
CA TYR A 172 -5.82 16.57 -13.55
C TYR A 172 -6.27 17.79 -14.34
N GLY A 173 -7.48 17.76 -14.89
CA GLY A 173 -8.05 18.87 -15.65
C GLY A 173 -8.20 20.18 -14.86
N ALA A 174 -8.35 20.10 -13.53
CA ALA A 174 -8.36 21.26 -12.66
C ALA A 174 -6.93 21.69 -12.27
N ALA A 175 -6.04 20.72 -12.03
CA ALA A 175 -4.66 20.99 -11.62
C ALA A 175 -3.85 21.71 -12.70
N VAL A 176 -4.00 21.33 -13.98
CA VAL A 176 -3.24 21.91 -15.10
C VAL A 176 -3.66 23.33 -15.49
N GLN A 177 -4.71 23.87 -14.87
CA GLN A 177 -5.09 25.28 -15.03
C GLN A 177 -4.03 26.22 -14.43
N ALA A 178 -3.26 25.74 -13.46
CA ALA A 178 -2.11 26.45 -12.92
C ALA A 178 -0.82 26.03 -13.65
N ALA A 179 -0.13 27.00 -14.26
CA ALA A 179 1.09 26.73 -15.03
C ALA A 179 2.19 25.96 -14.26
N PRO A 180 2.45 26.23 -12.97
CA PRO A 180 3.43 25.46 -12.20
C PRO A 180 3.04 23.98 -12.03
N LEU A 181 1.75 23.70 -11.82
CA LEU A 181 1.26 22.33 -11.65
C LEU A 181 1.27 21.58 -12.97
N LYS A 182 0.92 22.25 -14.08
CA LYS A 182 1.04 21.67 -15.42
C LYS A 182 2.48 21.21 -15.71
N ALA A 183 3.46 22.09 -15.52
CA ALA A 183 4.87 21.76 -15.74
C ALA A 183 5.35 20.61 -14.84
N PHE A 184 4.91 20.58 -13.57
CA PHE A 184 5.22 19.49 -12.65
C PHE A 184 4.70 18.14 -13.15
N TYR A 185 3.44 18.06 -13.57
CA TYR A 185 2.87 16.81 -14.06
C TYR A 185 3.43 16.39 -15.42
N GLU A 186 3.68 17.32 -16.34
CA GLU A 186 4.34 17.02 -17.62
C GLU A 186 5.73 16.41 -17.43
N TRP A 187 6.51 16.92 -16.47
CA TRP A 187 7.77 16.28 -16.07
C TRP A 187 7.55 14.88 -15.48
N LEU A 188 6.53 14.72 -14.63
CA LEU A 188 6.21 13.45 -13.99
C LEU A 188 5.81 12.36 -15.01
N TRP A 189 5.11 12.73 -16.08
CA TRP A 189 4.70 11.82 -17.17
C TRP A 189 5.87 11.22 -17.96
N GLN A 190 7.06 11.82 -17.87
CA GLN A 190 8.28 11.23 -18.42
C GLN A 190 8.70 9.96 -17.69
N TRP A 191 8.24 9.76 -16.45
CA TRP A 191 8.69 8.66 -15.57
C TRP A 191 7.58 7.68 -15.19
N MET A 192 6.33 8.14 -15.12
CA MET A 192 5.18 7.32 -14.73
C MET A 192 3.96 7.59 -15.61
N ASP A 193 3.10 6.59 -15.77
CA ASP A 193 1.91 6.72 -16.62
C ASP A 193 0.70 7.24 -15.84
N TYR A 194 0.70 7.06 -14.52
CA TYR A 194 -0.36 7.50 -13.63
C TYR A 194 0.24 7.98 -12.31
N THR A 195 -0.39 8.98 -11.70
CA THR A 195 -0.01 9.48 -10.36
C THR A 195 -0.68 8.70 -9.23
N ARG A 196 -1.68 7.87 -9.56
CA ARG A 196 -2.21 6.82 -8.66
C ARG A 196 -1.26 5.62 -8.56
N THR A 197 0.04 5.89 -8.54
CA THR A 197 1.08 4.91 -8.28
C THR A 197 1.34 4.80 -6.78
N GLY A 198 2.00 3.72 -6.38
CA GLY A 198 2.24 3.46 -4.97
C GLY A 198 3.03 4.52 -4.23
N LEU A 199 3.81 5.36 -4.93
CA LEU A 199 4.57 6.43 -4.30
C LEU A 199 3.67 7.46 -3.63
N PHE A 200 2.60 7.89 -4.31
CA PHE A 200 1.66 8.90 -3.80
C PHE A 200 0.55 8.29 -2.96
N PHE A 201 0.17 7.04 -3.26
CA PHE A 201 -0.99 6.40 -2.65
C PHE A 201 -0.66 5.50 -1.45
N ALA A 202 0.35 4.64 -1.51
CA ALA A 202 0.59 3.64 -0.48
C ALA A 202 1.03 4.25 0.89
N PRO A 203 1.87 5.30 0.96
CA PRO A 203 2.34 5.84 2.23
C PRO A 203 1.26 6.31 3.18
N VAL A 204 0.17 6.91 2.68
CA VAL A 204 -0.91 7.40 3.55
C VAL A 204 -1.63 6.24 4.26
N PHE A 205 -1.89 5.14 3.54
CA PHE A 205 -2.55 3.96 4.11
C PHE A 205 -1.63 3.15 5.02
N LEU A 206 -0.33 3.06 4.69
CA LEU A 206 0.68 2.48 5.58
C LEU A 206 0.76 3.27 6.91
N CYS A 207 0.80 4.60 6.83
CA CYS A 207 0.78 5.47 8.01
C CYS A 207 -0.51 5.29 8.82
N LEU A 208 -1.67 5.24 8.17
CA LEU A 208 -2.95 5.04 8.84
C LEU A 208 -2.98 3.71 9.61
N GLY A 209 -2.49 2.62 9.01
CA GLY A 209 -2.34 1.34 9.70
C GLY A 209 -1.46 1.42 10.95
N LEU A 210 -0.33 2.14 10.88
CA LEU A 210 0.57 2.38 12.00
C LEU A 210 -0.08 3.22 13.11
N VAL A 211 -0.82 4.28 12.76
CA VAL A 211 -1.54 5.13 13.72
C VAL A 211 -2.60 4.31 14.47
N LEU A 212 -3.41 3.52 13.75
CA LEU A 212 -4.45 2.69 14.34
C LEU A 212 -3.89 1.65 15.31
N ARG A 213 -2.69 1.12 15.06
CA ARG A 213 -2.02 0.22 16.01
C ARG A 213 -1.64 0.93 17.31
N LYS A 214 -1.12 2.16 17.23
CA LYS A 214 -0.69 2.93 18.42
C LYS A 214 -1.87 3.33 19.31
N GLN A 215 -3.08 3.41 18.77
CA GLN A 215 -4.30 3.76 19.50
C GLN A 215 -4.92 2.59 20.27
N LYS A 216 -4.37 1.37 20.20
CA LYS A 216 -4.74 0.29 21.12
C LYS A 216 -3.83 0.31 22.36
N PRO A 217 -4.25 0.89 23.50
CA PRO A 217 -3.93 0.27 24.77
C PRO A 217 -4.72 -1.05 24.83
N LEU A 218 -4.05 -2.15 25.13
CA LEU A 218 -4.74 -3.39 25.44
C LEU A 218 -5.72 -3.09 26.57
N SER A 219 -6.99 -3.44 26.36
CA SER A 219 -7.98 -3.55 27.42
C SER A 219 -7.49 -4.60 28.41
N GLY A 220 -6.68 -4.18 29.37
CA GLY A 220 -6.33 -4.91 30.58
C GLY A 220 -6.72 -4.02 31.75
N LYS A 221 -7.73 -4.44 32.52
CA LYS A 221 -8.07 -3.82 33.80
C LYS A 221 -6.83 -3.72 34.68
N GLN A 222 -6.48 -2.49 35.06
CA GLN A 222 -5.88 -2.00 36.31
C GLN A 222 -5.64 -0.50 36.06
N SER A 223 -5.90 0.47 36.92
CA SER A 223 -6.55 0.64 38.21
C SER A 223 -6.72 2.17 38.32
N GLY A 224 -7.71 2.63 39.07
CA GLY A 224 -7.99 4.07 39.22
C GLY A 224 -6.76 4.93 39.53
N ILE A 225 -6.77 6.11 38.93
CA ILE A 225 -6.26 7.39 39.45
C ILE A 225 -4.78 7.43 39.83
N GLY A 226 -4.00 8.13 38.99
CA GLY A 226 -2.65 8.57 39.31
C GLY A 226 -2.09 9.45 38.19
N THR A 227 -2.36 10.75 38.26
CA THR A 227 -1.79 11.81 37.43
C THR A 227 -0.27 11.78 37.43
N GLY A 228 0.38 11.95 36.26
CA GLY A 228 1.82 12.12 36.19
C GLY A 228 2.33 12.37 34.77
N SER A 229 2.49 13.65 34.45
CA SER A 229 3.19 14.19 33.29
C SER A 229 4.58 13.60 33.06
N ALA A 230 4.92 13.25 31.82
CA ALA A 230 6.32 13.19 31.36
C ALA A 230 6.38 13.39 29.83
N TRP A 231 6.56 14.64 29.43
CA TRP A 231 7.05 15.00 28.10
C TRP A 231 8.57 15.14 28.20
N GLY A 232 9.29 14.39 27.38
CA GLY A 232 10.74 14.44 27.17
C GLY A 232 11.07 13.77 25.84
#